data_AF-A0A2Z4FR47-F1
#
_entry.id   AF-A0A2Z4FR47-F1
#
_cell.length_a   1.000
_cell.length_b   1.000
_cell.length_c   1.000
_cell.angle_alpha   90.00
_cell.angle_beta   90.00
_cell.angle_gamma   90.00
#
_symmetry.space_group_name_H-M   'P 1'
#
loop_
_entity.id
_entity.type
_entity.pdbx_description
1 polymer ?
#
loop_
_entity_poly.entity_id
_entity_poly.type
_entity_poly.pdbx_seq_one_letter_code
_entity_poly.pdbx_strand_id
1 'polypeptide(L)'
;MRGGTWNTFAPVSIVPSEFGGNNSWKEFVIYCDFAPDDEDQFLGVENFTPSITDLYIDYARVAPLSSVPFITSEQIVDGTIQNVDIKNSAIQGGKLADRTITGNKIATGSITGNEISDGSIGTADLGNSSVTNSKLADNSVTGNKIANGSISGADIANDTITSQHITQIGIQTFNCTWSGYVNNFDAVVNYTCPGDKVLKGVYSTHDNGREDRRFNFQCCSMRLK
;
A
#
# COMPACT_ATOMS: atom_id res chain seq x y z
N MET A 1 -69.21 22.05 61.34
CA MET A 1 -69.33 20.84 60.51
C MET A 1 -70.34 21.09 59.40
N ARG A 2 -69.87 21.40 58.19
CA ARG A 2 -70.57 21.08 56.95
C ARG A 2 -69.49 20.59 56.00
N GLY A 3 -69.57 19.31 55.66
CA GLY A 3 -68.68 18.68 54.70
C GLY A 3 -68.97 19.23 53.31
N GLY A 4 -67.91 19.72 52.67
CA GLY A 4 -67.86 19.95 51.24
C GLY A 4 -66.57 19.32 50.75
N THR A 5 -66.69 18.22 50.00
CA THR A 5 -65.64 17.70 49.15
C THR A 5 -65.37 18.74 48.06
N TRP A 6 -64.25 19.45 48.13
CA TRP A 6 -63.78 20.34 47.08
C TRP A 6 -63.19 19.52 45.94
N ASN A 7 -64.07 18.95 45.10
CA ASN A 7 -63.69 18.43 43.80
C ASN A 7 -63.99 19.51 42.75
N THR A 8 -63.06 20.45 42.57
CA THR A 8 -62.97 21.24 41.35
C THR A 8 -61.50 21.49 41.06
N PHE A 9 -61.00 20.80 40.03
CA PHE A 9 -59.70 21.02 39.44
C PHE A 9 -59.68 22.44 38.85
N ALA A 10 -59.28 23.44 39.64
CA ALA A 10 -58.83 24.69 39.05
C ALA A 10 -57.50 24.42 38.33
N PRO A 11 -57.31 24.86 37.08
CA PRO A 11 -56.03 24.70 36.41
C PRO A 11 -54.98 25.53 37.15
N VAL A 12 -54.07 24.86 37.85
CA VAL A 12 -52.89 25.49 38.45
C VAL A 12 -51.94 25.87 37.31
N SER A 13 -51.84 27.16 37.03
CA SER A 13 -50.83 27.68 36.09
C SER A 13 -49.51 27.86 36.82
N ILE A 14 -48.54 27.03 36.49
CA ILE A 14 -47.17 27.15 36.99
C ILE A 14 -46.43 28.12 36.07
N VAL A 15 -46.34 29.39 36.47
CA VAL A 15 -45.53 30.40 35.78
C VAL A 15 -44.11 30.40 36.35
N PRO A 16 -43.06 30.34 35.50
CA PRO A 16 -41.69 30.59 35.96
C PRO A 16 -41.60 32.02 36.48
N SER A 17 -41.10 32.23 37.70
CA SER A 17 -40.83 33.57 38.20
C SER A 17 -39.70 34.20 37.40
N GLU A 18 -39.96 35.34 36.76
CA GLU A 18 -38.92 36.18 36.13
C GLU A 18 -38.19 37.01 37.20
N PHE A 19 -37.50 36.35 38.13
CA PHE A 19 -36.53 37.02 38.97
C PHE A 19 -35.14 36.53 38.61
N GLY A 20 -34.40 37.41 37.91
CA GLY A 20 -33.03 37.16 37.49
C GLY A 20 -32.10 36.90 38.68
N GLY A 21 -31.36 35.80 38.59
CA GLY A 21 -30.29 35.46 39.53
C GLY A 21 -29.87 34.00 39.38
N ASN A 22 -28.56 33.74 39.34
CA ASN A 22 -27.93 32.45 39.02
C ASN A 22 -28.08 31.35 40.11
N ASN A 23 -29.25 31.17 40.72
CA ASN A 23 -29.49 30.10 41.70
C ASN A 23 -30.67 29.22 41.28
N SER A 24 -30.36 27.96 40.99
CA SER A 24 -31.18 26.95 40.33
C SER A 24 -32.31 26.34 41.17
N TRP A 25 -33.08 27.15 41.89
CA TRP A 25 -34.35 26.73 42.47
C TRP A 25 -35.42 27.71 42.02
N LYS A 26 -36.18 27.32 41.00
CA LYS A 26 -37.35 28.08 40.56
C LYS A 26 -38.38 28.02 41.69
N GLU A 27 -38.54 29.09 42.44
CA GLU A 27 -39.70 29.28 43.28
C GLU A 27 -40.94 29.28 42.39
N PHE A 28 -41.88 28.36 42.67
CA PHE A 28 -43.14 28.26 41.96
C PHE A 28 -44.22 28.92 42.81
N VAL A 29 -44.77 30.04 42.33
CA VAL A 29 -45.91 30.69 42.96
C VAL A 29 -47.18 30.05 42.37
N ILE A 30 -48.00 29.45 43.23
CA ILE A 30 -49.29 28.85 42.85
C ILE A 30 -50.36 29.93 42.99
N TYR A 31 -50.96 30.34 41.87
CA TYR A 31 -52.17 31.15 41.86
C TYR A 31 -53.38 30.25 41.64
N CYS A 32 -54.39 30.39 42.48
CA CYS A 32 -55.73 29.86 42.23
C CYS A 32 -56.61 31.00 41.73
N ASP A 33 -56.99 30.97 40.45
CA ASP A 33 -57.98 31.89 39.88
C ASP A 33 -59.36 31.54 40.45
N PHE A 34 -59.96 32.45 41.20
CA PHE A 34 -61.39 32.42 41.50
C PHE A 34 -62.14 33.31 40.49
N ALA A 35 -63.38 32.94 40.20
CA ALA A 35 -64.25 33.63 39.24
C ALA A 35 -64.38 35.15 39.55
N PRO A 36 -64.74 36.00 38.57
CA PRO A 36 -64.40 37.44 38.53
C PRO A 36 -65.06 38.38 39.56
N ASP A 37 -65.71 37.86 40.61
CA ASP A 37 -66.66 38.65 41.41
C ASP A 37 -66.34 38.68 42.91
N ASP A 38 -65.30 37.97 43.39
CA ASP A 38 -64.90 37.99 44.80
C ASP A 38 -63.51 38.62 44.93
N GLU A 39 -63.41 39.73 45.69
CA GLU A 39 -62.18 40.49 45.93
C GLU A 39 -60.99 39.58 46.29
N ASP A 40 -59.83 39.89 45.69
CA ASP A 40 -58.51 39.29 45.92
C ASP A 40 -58.18 39.18 47.42
N GLN A 41 -58.61 38.11 48.06
CA GLN A 41 -58.17 37.76 49.40
C GLN A 41 -56.90 36.93 49.29
N PHE A 42 -55.77 37.56 49.59
CA PHE A 42 -54.49 36.90 49.81
C PHE A 42 -54.64 35.94 51.00
N LEU A 43 -55.03 34.70 50.72
CA LEU A 43 -54.92 33.61 51.68
C LEU A 43 -53.42 33.35 51.85
N GLY A 44 -52.94 33.50 53.08
CA GLY A 44 -51.52 33.55 53.40
C GLY A 44 -50.71 32.40 52.82
N VAL A 45 -49.38 32.58 52.81
CA VAL A 45 -48.42 31.54 52.42
C VAL A 45 -48.49 30.41 53.45
N GLU A 46 -49.47 29.52 53.31
CA GLU A 46 -49.41 28.23 53.98
C GLU A 46 -48.23 27.49 53.36
N ASN A 47 -47.29 27.06 54.20
CA ASN A 47 -46.13 26.27 53.80
C ASN A 47 -46.62 24.96 53.18
N PHE A 48 -46.92 24.99 51.89
CA PHE A 48 -47.13 23.80 51.09
C PHE A 48 -45.75 23.11 51.04
N THR A 49 -45.59 22.05 51.82
CA THR A 49 -44.57 21.03 51.54
C THR A 49 -45.23 20.06 50.58
N PRO A 50 -45.13 20.24 49.25
CA PRO A 50 -45.66 19.25 48.33
C PRO A 50 -44.97 17.92 48.64
N SER A 51 -45.76 16.92 49.03
CA SER A 51 -45.30 15.54 48.99
C SER A 51 -45.00 15.23 47.53
N ILE A 52 -43.80 14.70 47.26
CA ILE A 52 -43.36 14.30 45.91
C ILE A 52 -44.33 13.31 45.25
N THR A 53 -45.25 12.70 46.01
CA THR A 53 -46.28 11.78 45.51
C THR A 53 -47.29 12.42 44.55
N ASP A 54 -47.47 13.75 44.59
CA ASP A 54 -48.44 14.45 43.74
C ASP A 54 -47.79 15.09 42.50
N LEU A 55 -46.50 14.82 42.26
CA LEU A 55 -45.79 15.30 41.07
C LEU A 55 -46.13 14.41 39.86
N TYR A 56 -47.23 14.70 39.19
CA TYR A 56 -47.53 14.10 37.90
C TYR A 56 -46.58 14.67 36.84
N ILE A 57 -45.58 13.90 36.44
CA ILE A 57 -44.80 14.20 35.24
C ILE A 57 -45.74 13.94 34.05
N ASP A 58 -46.20 15.03 33.43
CA ASP A 58 -46.88 14.97 32.14
C ASP A 58 -45.87 14.53 31.06
N TYR A 59 -45.77 13.21 30.87
CA TYR A 59 -44.92 12.60 29.86
C TYR A 59 -45.27 13.05 28.43
N ALA A 60 -46.44 13.65 28.18
CA ALA A 60 -46.76 14.23 26.87
C ALA A 60 -46.01 15.55 26.59
N ARG A 61 -45.44 16.18 27.62
CA ARG A 61 -44.59 17.38 27.52
C ARG A 61 -43.10 17.09 27.71
N VAL A 62 -42.74 15.86 28.06
CA VAL A 62 -41.35 15.39 28.01
C VAL A 62 -41.09 14.99 26.57
N ALA A 63 -40.23 15.73 25.86
CA ALA A 63 -39.88 15.38 24.48
C ALA A 63 -39.46 13.90 24.42
N PRO A 64 -40.04 13.10 23.49
CA PRO A 64 -39.79 11.67 23.44
C PRO A 64 -38.30 11.41 23.24
N LEU A 65 -37.76 10.37 23.89
CA LEU A 65 -36.34 10.00 23.82
C LEU A 65 -35.81 9.79 22.38
N SER A 66 -36.69 9.70 21.38
CA SER A 66 -36.36 9.76 19.94
C SER A 66 -35.84 11.13 19.47
N SER A 67 -35.83 12.13 20.35
CA SER A 67 -35.33 13.49 20.11
C SER A 67 -33.95 13.74 20.70
N VAL A 68 -33.18 12.71 21.07
CA VAL A 68 -31.73 12.93 21.29
C VAL A 68 -31.16 13.50 19.99
N PRO A 69 -30.54 14.69 20.03
CA PRO A 69 -30.17 15.38 18.80
C PRO A 69 -29.13 14.55 18.08
N PHE A 70 -29.49 14.04 16.90
CA PHE A 70 -28.50 13.63 15.93
C PHE A 70 -27.59 14.84 15.71
N ILE A 71 -26.29 14.66 15.85
CA ILE A 71 -25.34 15.74 15.56
C ILE A 71 -25.34 15.95 14.04
N THR A 72 -25.97 17.04 13.63
CA THR A 72 -25.95 17.53 12.25
C THR A 72 -24.64 18.24 11.94
N SER A 73 -24.35 18.46 10.67
CA SER A 73 -23.14 19.20 10.26
C SER A 73 -23.13 20.63 10.81
N GLU A 74 -24.29 21.24 10.98
CA GLU A 74 -24.46 22.60 11.54
C GLU A 74 -24.10 22.67 13.03
N GLN A 75 -24.17 21.55 13.75
CA GLN A 75 -23.76 21.46 15.15
C GLN A 75 -22.27 21.18 15.32
N ILE A 76 -21.55 20.86 14.23
CA ILE A 76 -20.10 20.68 14.21
C ILE A 76 -19.49 21.93 13.59
N VAL A 77 -18.94 22.81 14.43
CA VAL A 77 -18.29 24.04 13.96
C VAL A 77 -16.99 23.68 13.23
N ASP A 78 -16.76 24.28 12.06
CA ASP A 78 -15.58 24.03 11.24
C ASP A 78 -14.27 24.24 12.01
N GLY A 79 -13.34 23.29 11.86
CA GLY A 79 -12.02 23.32 12.49
C GLY A 79 -12.00 23.03 14.00
N THR A 80 -13.14 22.74 14.63
CA THR A 80 -13.19 22.46 16.08
C THR A 80 -12.80 21.03 16.46
N ILE A 81 -13.00 20.06 15.56
CA ILE A 81 -12.57 18.68 15.77
C ILE A 81 -11.04 18.59 15.61
N GLN A 82 -10.37 18.30 16.71
CA GLN A 82 -8.92 18.13 16.81
C GLN A 82 -8.54 16.65 16.94
N ASN A 83 -7.24 16.36 16.82
CA ASN A 83 -6.74 14.98 16.98
C ASN A 83 -7.11 14.35 18.33
N VAL A 84 -7.22 15.14 19.40
CA VAL A 84 -7.60 14.66 20.74
C VAL A 84 -9.06 14.19 20.81
N ASP A 85 -9.93 14.72 19.94
CA ASP A 85 -11.35 14.37 19.89
C ASP A 85 -11.58 13.03 19.16
N ILE A 86 -10.61 12.61 18.33
CA ILE A 86 -10.64 11.37 17.56
C ILE A 86 -9.77 10.33 18.27
N LYS A 87 -10.40 9.34 18.90
CA LYS A 87 -9.67 8.22 19.51
C LYS A 87 -8.81 7.49 18.47
N ASN A 88 -7.67 6.96 18.93
CA ASN A 88 -6.82 6.10 18.10
C ASN A 88 -7.64 4.97 17.46
N SER A 89 -7.42 4.75 16.16
CA SER A 89 -8.13 3.74 15.36
C SER A 89 -9.66 3.92 15.26
N ALA A 90 -10.21 5.08 15.62
CA ALA A 90 -11.65 5.35 15.53
C ALA A 90 -12.17 5.43 14.08
N ILE A 91 -11.30 5.80 13.14
CA ILE A 91 -11.57 5.85 11.71
C ILE A 91 -11.00 4.58 11.08
N GLN A 92 -11.90 3.69 10.68
CA GLN A 92 -11.56 2.44 9.98
C GLN A 92 -11.85 2.58 8.49
N GLY A 93 -11.31 1.68 7.65
CA GLY A 93 -11.41 1.79 6.19
C GLY A 93 -12.82 2.06 5.67
N GLY A 94 -13.84 1.37 6.19
CA GLY A 94 -15.24 1.57 5.78
C GLY A 94 -15.87 2.93 6.14
N LYS A 95 -15.19 3.76 6.95
CA LYS A 95 -15.61 5.14 7.25
C LYS A 95 -15.03 6.17 6.29
N LEU A 96 -14.10 5.76 5.43
CA LEU A 96 -13.51 6.60 4.40
C LEU A 96 -14.13 6.21 3.07
N ALA A 97 -14.64 7.19 2.32
CA ALA A 97 -15.05 6.93 0.95
C ALA A 97 -13.81 6.63 0.09
N ASP A 98 -13.99 5.74 -0.88
CA ASP A 98 -12.91 5.33 -1.78
C ASP A 98 -12.27 6.54 -2.47
N ARG A 99 -10.94 6.47 -2.66
CA ARG A 99 -10.15 7.46 -3.41
C ARG A 99 -10.15 8.88 -2.83
N THR A 100 -10.60 9.07 -1.58
CA THR A 100 -10.61 10.40 -0.92
C THR A 100 -9.28 10.80 -0.31
N ILE A 101 -8.44 9.84 0.10
CA ILE A 101 -7.09 10.10 0.61
C ILE A 101 -6.13 10.24 -0.57
N THR A 102 -5.86 11.48 -0.97
CA THR A 102 -4.93 11.81 -2.06
C THR A 102 -3.48 11.82 -1.58
N GLY A 103 -2.52 11.72 -2.50
CA GLY A 103 -1.09 11.60 -2.17
C GLY A 103 -0.55 12.73 -1.27
N ASN A 104 -1.03 13.97 -1.41
CA ASN A 104 -0.63 15.10 -0.56
C ASN A 104 -1.22 15.03 0.88
N LYS A 105 -2.12 14.10 1.16
CA LYS A 105 -2.64 13.80 2.50
C LYS A 105 -1.84 12.69 3.19
N ILE A 106 -0.90 12.07 2.47
CA ILE A 106 -0.03 11.01 2.97
C ILE A 106 1.35 11.62 3.20
N ALA A 107 1.87 11.50 4.41
CA ALA A 107 3.21 11.99 4.71
C ALA A 107 4.27 11.18 3.95
N THR A 108 5.29 11.85 3.43
CA THR A 108 6.39 11.18 2.72
C THR A 108 7.04 10.12 3.61
N GLY A 109 7.16 8.90 3.09
CA GLY A 109 7.78 7.77 3.80
C GLY A 109 6.93 7.12 4.89
N SER A 110 5.66 7.52 5.07
CA SER A 110 4.78 6.92 6.09
C SER A 110 4.24 5.54 5.70
N ILE A 111 4.29 5.18 4.42
CA ILE A 111 3.94 3.85 3.93
C ILE A 111 5.22 3.04 3.81
N THR A 112 5.35 1.98 4.61
CA THR A 112 6.47 1.03 4.57
C THR A 112 6.05 -0.24 3.82
N GLY A 113 6.98 -1.19 3.66
CA GLY A 113 6.70 -2.45 2.97
C GLY A 113 5.58 -3.27 3.62
N ASN A 114 5.39 -3.16 4.95
CA ASN A 114 4.38 -3.93 5.68
C ASN A 114 2.94 -3.43 5.42
N GLU A 115 2.77 -2.17 5.04
CA GLU A 115 1.47 -1.60 4.70
C GLU A 115 1.07 -1.89 3.24
N ILE A 116 1.98 -2.45 2.43
CA ILE A 116 1.73 -2.84 1.04
C ILE A 116 1.50 -4.35 1.00
N SER A 117 0.33 -4.78 0.56
CA SER A 117 0.06 -6.21 0.40
C SER A 117 0.91 -6.79 -0.73
N ASP A 118 1.46 -7.98 -0.52
CA ASP A 118 2.26 -8.68 -1.52
C ASP A 118 1.49 -8.85 -2.83
N GLY A 119 2.14 -8.48 -3.94
CA GLY A 119 1.55 -8.56 -5.28
C GLY A 119 0.52 -7.48 -5.61
N SER A 120 0.21 -6.55 -4.70
CA SER A 120 -0.73 -5.45 -4.98
C SER A 120 -0.20 -4.41 -5.97
N ILE A 121 1.12 -4.32 -6.13
CA ILE A 121 1.77 -3.43 -7.10
C ILE A 121 1.91 -4.18 -8.43
N GLY A 122 1.09 -3.80 -9.40
CA GLY A 122 1.14 -4.28 -10.77
C GLY A 122 2.11 -3.49 -11.65
N THR A 123 2.29 -3.93 -12.89
CA THR A 123 3.18 -3.25 -13.85
C THR A 123 2.70 -1.85 -14.21
N ALA A 124 1.39 -1.58 -14.14
CA ALA A 124 0.82 -0.25 -14.41
C ALA A 124 1.09 0.75 -13.28
N ASP A 125 1.35 0.28 -12.06
CA ASP A 125 1.66 1.12 -10.90
C ASP A 125 3.13 1.58 -10.92
N LEU A 126 3.99 0.84 -11.63
CA LEU A 126 5.39 1.19 -11.83
C LEU A 126 5.55 2.12 -13.03
N GLY A 127 5.77 3.40 -12.75
CA GLY A 127 6.10 4.37 -13.80
C GLY A 127 7.37 4.01 -14.56
N ASN A 128 7.51 4.52 -15.79
CA ASN A 128 8.73 4.35 -16.58
C ASN A 128 9.96 4.84 -15.79
N SER A 129 11.06 4.08 -15.87
CA SER A 129 12.31 4.37 -15.16
C SER A 129 12.20 4.42 -13.63
N SER A 130 11.07 3.98 -13.05
CA SER A 130 10.90 3.94 -11.60
C SER A 130 11.81 2.92 -10.94
N VAL A 131 12.19 1.84 -11.63
CA VAL A 131 13.17 0.85 -11.17
C VAL A 131 14.54 1.22 -11.74
N THR A 132 15.41 1.74 -10.88
CA THR A 132 16.79 2.11 -11.19
C THR A 132 17.75 0.98 -10.81
N ASN A 133 19.01 1.03 -11.28
CA ASN A 133 20.03 0.04 -10.91
C ASN A 133 20.18 -0.11 -9.39
N SER A 134 20.08 1.00 -8.63
CA SER A 134 20.15 0.98 -7.16
C SER A 134 18.99 0.24 -6.47
N LYS A 135 17.89 -0.01 -7.17
CA LYS A 135 16.72 -0.76 -6.68
C LYS A 135 16.80 -2.24 -7.02
N LEU A 136 17.73 -2.64 -7.90
CA LEU A 136 17.99 -4.03 -8.24
C LEU A 136 19.11 -4.56 -7.35
N ALA A 137 18.83 -5.61 -6.59
CA ALA A 137 19.88 -6.30 -5.85
C ALA A 137 20.86 -7.00 -6.82
N ASP A 138 22.10 -7.18 -6.39
CA ASP A 138 23.09 -7.93 -7.16
C ASP A 138 22.56 -9.31 -7.53
N ASN A 139 22.78 -9.73 -8.78
CA ASN A 139 22.31 -11.00 -9.34
C ASN A 139 20.78 -11.18 -9.37
N SER A 140 19.99 -10.12 -9.11
CA SER A 140 18.52 -10.21 -9.12
C SER A 140 17.94 -10.41 -10.52
N VAL A 141 18.64 -10.02 -11.58
CA VAL A 141 18.25 -10.25 -12.97
C VAL A 141 18.92 -11.51 -13.49
N THR A 142 18.24 -12.64 -13.30
CA THR A 142 18.68 -13.97 -13.75
C THR A 142 18.30 -14.22 -15.21
N GLY A 143 18.94 -15.20 -15.86
CA GLY A 143 18.72 -15.48 -17.29
C GLY A 143 17.25 -15.71 -17.69
N ASN A 144 16.44 -16.34 -16.83
CA ASN A 144 15.00 -16.53 -17.08
C ASN A 144 14.16 -15.24 -16.98
N LYS A 145 14.71 -14.16 -16.42
CA LYS A 145 14.08 -12.83 -16.39
C LYS A 145 14.44 -11.99 -17.63
N ILE A 146 15.37 -12.47 -18.45
CA ILE A 146 15.79 -11.84 -19.70
C ILE A 146 15.13 -12.63 -20.84
N ALA A 147 14.37 -11.94 -21.69
CA ALA A 147 13.75 -12.58 -22.83
C ALA A 147 14.79 -13.00 -23.87
N ASN A 148 14.60 -14.16 -24.50
CA ASN A 148 15.52 -14.63 -25.53
C ASN A 148 15.59 -13.62 -26.69
N GLY A 149 16.82 -13.25 -27.07
CA GLY A 149 17.07 -12.27 -28.14
C GLY A 149 16.82 -10.81 -27.75
N SER A 150 16.45 -10.50 -26.50
CA SER A 150 16.25 -9.11 -26.07
C SER A 150 17.55 -8.33 -25.88
N ILE A 151 18.69 -9.03 -25.78
CA ILE A 151 20.01 -8.43 -25.71
C ILE A 151 20.62 -8.44 -27.10
N SER A 152 20.75 -7.26 -27.68
CA SER A 152 21.39 -7.02 -28.97
C SER A 152 22.89 -6.71 -28.79
N GLY A 153 23.63 -6.68 -29.90
CA GLY A 153 25.03 -6.26 -29.87
C GLY A 153 25.23 -4.81 -29.39
N ALA A 154 24.21 -3.95 -29.50
CA ALA A 154 24.28 -2.56 -29.01
C ALA A 154 24.14 -2.47 -27.48
N ASP A 155 23.53 -3.46 -26.84
CA ASP A 155 23.37 -3.53 -25.38
C ASP A 155 24.65 -4.03 -24.69
N ILE A 156 25.58 -4.60 -25.46
CA ILE A 156 26.85 -5.14 -24.98
C ILE A 156 27.95 -4.17 -25.39
N ALA A 157 28.58 -3.52 -24.42
CA ALA A 157 29.71 -2.64 -24.70
C ALA A 157 30.86 -3.42 -25.36
N ASN A 158 31.58 -2.76 -26.28
CA ASN A 158 32.75 -3.32 -26.93
C ASN A 158 33.75 -3.88 -25.90
N ASP A 159 34.43 -4.96 -26.26
CA ASP A 159 35.43 -5.67 -25.45
C ASP A 159 34.91 -6.26 -24.12
N THR A 160 33.61 -6.15 -23.80
CA THR A 160 33.02 -6.79 -22.62
C THR A 160 33.07 -8.31 -22.70
N ILE A 161 32.87 -8.88 -23.90
CA ILE A 161 32.99 -10.32 -24.13
C ILE A 161 34.42 -10.61 -24.60
N THR A 162 35.27 -11.00 -23.65
CA THR A 162 36.66 -11.39 -23.91
C THR A 162 36.77 -12.90 -24.13
N SER A 163 37.98 -13.38 -24.47
CA SER A 163 38.27 -14.82 -24.60
C SER A 163 37.99 -15.61 -23.32
N GLN A 164 38.00 -14.98 -22.14
CA GLN A 164 37.65 -15.63 -20.87
C GLN A 164 36.15 -15.95 -20.76
N HIS A 165 35.30 -15.17 -21.43
CA HIS A 165 33.86 -15.37 -21.46
C HIS A 165 33.42 -16.40 -22.50
N ILE A 166 34.32 -16.77 -23.43
CA ILE A 166 34.08 -17.73 -24.51
C ILE A 166 34.86 -19.00 -24.23
N THR A 167 34.21 -19.98 -23.58
CA THR A 167 34.84 -21.27 -23.25
C THR A 167 35.09 -22.17 -24.47
N GLN A 168 34.36 -21.94 -25.56
CA GLN A 168 34.60 -22.54 -26.86
C GLN A 168 34.19 -21.52 -27.92
N ILE A 169 35.14 -21.04 -28.75
CA ILE A 169 34.81 -20.48 -30.06
C ILE A 169 33.99 -21.58 -30.71
N GLY A 170 32.69 -21.36 -30.95
CA GLY A 170 31.70 -22.37 -31.31
C GLY A 170 31.96 -23.05 -32.65
N ILE A 171 33.16 -23.56 -32.83
CA ILE A 171 33.78 -24.15 -33.99
C ILE A 171 34.17 -25.56 -33.56
N GLN A 172 33.73 -26.54 -34.34
CA GLN A 172 34.09 -27.93 -34.16
C GLN A 172 34.86 -28.41 -35.39
N THR A 173 36.01 -29.05 -35.16
CA THR A 173 36.71 -29.80 -36.21
C THR A 173 36.11 -31.19 -36.36
N PHE A 174 35.83 -31.61 -37.58
CA PHE A 174 35.26 -32.94 -37.91
C PHE A 174 35.86 -33.47 -39.22
N ASN A 175 35.62 -34.74 -39.56
CA ASN A 175 36.13 -35.40 -40.77
C ASN A 175 37.64 -35.17 -40.98
N CYS A 176 38.41 -35.58 -39.96
CA CYS A 176 39.85 -35.40 -39.91
C CYS A 176 40.57 -36.55 -40.63
N THR A 177 41.53 -36.20 -41.50
CA THR A 177 42.35 -37.15 -42.24
C THR A 177 43.83 -36.80 -42.12
N TRP A 178 44.68 -37.82 -41.99
CA TRP A 178 46.13 -37.68 -42.02
C TRP A 178 46.63 -37.62 -43.46
N SER A 179 47.59 -36.76 -43.73
CA SER A 179 48.21 -36.59 -45.06
C SER A 179 49.13 -37.73 -45.47
N GLY A 180 49.59 -38.53 -44.50
CA GLY A 180 50.81 -39.31 -44.66
C GLY A 180 52.05 -38.42 -44.51
N TYR A 181 53.24 -39.00 -44.58
CA TYR A 181 54.47 -38.20 -44.51
C TYR A 181 54.61 -37.33 -45.76
N VAL A 182 54.73 -36.01 -45.56
CA VAL A 182 54.73 -35.01 -46.64
C VAL A 182 56.14 -34.66 -47.12
N ASN A 183 57.16 -35.07 -46.38
CA ASN A 183 58.57 -34.94 -46.76
C ASN A 183 59.32 -36.26 -46.51
N ASN A 184 60.40 -36.44 -47.26
CA ASN A 184 61.44 -37.42 -46.94
C ASN A 184 62.43 -36.82 -45.94
N PHE A 185 63.29 -37.66 -45.36
CA PHE A 185 64.44 -37.13 -44.60
C PHE A 185 65.34 -36.30 -45.53
N ASP A 186 66.00 -35.30 -44.97
CA ASP A 186 66.82 -34.28 -45.62
C ASP A 186 66.05 -33.42 -46.61
N ALA A 187 64.72 -33.36 -46.49
CA ALA A 187 63.85 -32.58 -47.37
C ALA A 187 62.99 -31.57 -46.60
N VAL A 188 62.78 -30.42 -47.23
CA VAL A 188 61.96 -29.34 -46.68
C VAL A 188 60.50 -29.77 -46.51
N VAL A 189 59.87 -29.27 -45.45
CA VAL A 189 58.43 -29.43 -45.24
C VAL A 189 57.70 -28.26 -45.89
N ASN A 190 56.84 -28.56 -46.87
CA ASN A 190 55.91 -27.60 -47.44
C ASN A 190 54.57 -28.31 -47.68
N TYR A 191 53.58 -28.05 -46.82
CA TYR A 191 52.29 -28.71 -46.90
C TYR A 191 51.14 -27.76 -46.56
N THR A 192 50.08 -27.85 -47.35
CA THR A 192 48.82 -27.14 -47.13
C THR A 192 47.70 -28.17 -47.09
N CYS A 193 46.81 -28.06 -46.11
CA CYS A 193 45.65 -28.93 -46.07
C CYS A 193 44.82 -28.79 -47.35
N PRO A 194 44.36 -29.91 -47.96
CA PRO A 194 43.59 -29.84 -49.19
C PRO A 194 42.20 -29.27 -48.94
N GLY A 195 41.74 -28.42 -49.86
CA GLY A 195 40.44 -27.73 -49.78
C GLY A 195 40.34 -26.77 -48.60
N ASP A 196 39.12 -26.54 -48.12
CA ASP A 196 38.83 -25.63 -46.99
C ASP A 196 39.03 -26.30 -45.61
N LYS A 197 39.99 -27.23 -45.52
CA LYS A 197 40.33 -27.91 -44.27
C LYS A 197 41.40 -27.13 -43.52
N VAL A 198 41.38 -27.25 -42.19
CA VAL A 198 42.39 -26.66 -41.31
C VAL A 198 43.29 -27.71 -40.71
N LEU A 199 44.53 -27.30 -40.43
CA LEU A 199 45.49 -28.10 -39.70
C LEU A 199 45.05 -28.19 -38.24
N LYS A 200 44.76 -29.40 -37.79
CA LYS A 200 44.38 -29.70 -36.40
C LYS A 200 45.50 -30.34 -35.60
N GLY A 201 46.39 -31.07 -36.27
CA GLY A 201 47.45 -31.82 -35.59
C GLY A 201 48.66 -32.07 -36.48
N VAL A 202 49.77 -32.38 -35.84
CA VAL A 202 51.04 -32.75 -36.46
C VAL A 202 51.60 -33.99 -35.77
N TYR A 203 52.12 -34.92 -36.56
CA TYR A 203 52.86 -36.09 -36.11
C TYR A 203 54.21 -36.09 -36.82
N SER A 204 55.27 -36.50 -36.13
CA SER A 204 56.61 -36.52 -36.70
C SER A 204 57.42 -37.71 -36.20
N THR A 205 58.31 -38.21 -37.04
CA THR A 205 59.27 -39.27 -36.69
C THR A 205 60.69 -38.79 -36.97
N HIS A 206 61.55 -38.99 -35.99
CA HIS A 206 62.97 -38.67 -36.03
C HIS A 206 63.81 -39.90 -36.39
N ASP A 207 64.92 -39.71 -37.11
CA ASP A 207 65.93 -40.73 -37.38
C ASP A 207 67.31 -40.25 -36.90
N ASN A 208 67.95 -41.02 -36.02
CA ASN A 208 69.25 -40.65 -35.43
C ASN A 208 70.43 -40.84 -36.41
N GLY A 209 70.27 -41.60 -37.50
CA GLY A 209 71.34 -41.76 -38.49
C GLY A 209 71.43 -40.55 -39.41
N ARG A 210 70.29 -39.93 -39.70
CA ARG A 210 70.16 -38.74 -40.56
C ARG A 210 70.09 -37.43 -39.77
N GLU A 211 69.81 -37.49 -38.47
CA GLU A 211 69.57 -36.33 -37.58
C GLU A 211 68.44 -35.43 -38.12
N ASP A 212 67.38 -36.04 -38.66
CA ASP A 212 66.28 -35.32 -39.32
C ASP A 212 64.90 -35.93 -39.03
N ARG A 213 63.83 -35.22 -39.43
CA ARG A 213 62.43 -35.52 -39.17
C ARG A 213 61.56 -35.53 -40.42
N ARG A 214 60.67 -36.52 -40.48
CA ARG A 214 59.53 -36.50 -41.41
C ARG A 214 58.26 -36.06 -40.69
N PHE A 215 57.38 -35.37 -41.41
CA PHE A 215 56.16 -34.76 -40.86
C PHE A 215 54.92 -35.30 -41.54
N ASN A 216 53.87 -35.53 -40.76
CA ASN A 216 52.53 -35.93 -41.19
C ASN A 216 51.52 -35.00 -40.52
N PHE A 217 50.57 -34.46 -41.26
CA PHE A 217 49.64 -33.45 -40.78
C PHE A 217 48.20 -33.98 -40.80
N GLN A 218 47.41 -33.59 -39.79
CA GLN A 218 45.99 -33.91 -39.72
C GLN A 218 45.17 -32.70 -40.18
N CYS A 219 44.39 -32.90 -41.23
CA CYS A 219 43.51 -31.89 -41.81
C CYS A 219 42.05 -32.21 -41.51
N CYS A 220 41.29 -31.23 -41.01
CA CYS A 220 39.90 -31.40 -40.63
C CYS A 220 39.01 -30.32 -41.26
N SER A 221 37.76 -30.67 -41.51
CA SER A 221 36.73 -29.69 -41.86
C SER A 221 36.26 -28.95 -40.59
N MET A 222 35.75 -27.73 -40.75
CA MET A 222 35.21 -26.91 -39.66
C MET A 222 33.72 -26.70 -39.83
N ARG A 223 32.97 -26.66 -38.73
CA ARG A 223 31.59 -26.20 -38.70
C ARG A 223 31.34 -25.42 -37.41
N LEU A 224 30.30 -24.60 -37.41
CA LEU A 224 29.79 -24.07 -36.14
C LEU A 224 29.15 -25.22 -35.34
N LYS A 225 29.38 -25.22 -34.02
CA LYS A 225 28.85 -26.20 -33.08
C LYS A 225 27.44 -25.82 -32.66
#